data_AF-A0A832K661-F1
#
_entry.id   AF-A0A832K661-F1
#
_cell.length_a   1.000
_cell.length_b   1.000
_cell.length_c   1.000
_cell.angle_alpha   90.00
_cell.angle_beta   90.00
_cell.angle_gamma   90.00
#
_symmetry.space_group_name_H-M   'P 1'
#
loop_
_entity.id
_entity.type
_entity.pdbx_description
1 polymer ?
#
loop_
_entity_poly.entity_id
_entity_poly.type
_entity_poly.pdbx_seq_one_letter_code
_entity_poly.pdbx_strand_id
1 'polypeptide(L)' 'EGKIYINVGAGSGINAGDELVVYRPGEEIIDPETGLSLGAEETKIGIIKIEEVREKLSIATAVQGSGFNARDIVRMK' A
#
# COMPACT_ATOMS: atom_id res chain seq x y z
N GLU A 1 7.51 15.91 -8.50
CA GLU A 1 6.14 15.36 -8.58
C GLU A 1 6.21 13.90 -8.95
N GLY A 2 5.78 12.99 -8.08
CA GLY A 2 5.80 11.54 -8.33
C GLY A 2 4.38 11.00 -8.28
N LYS A 3 3.86 10.57 -9.43
CA LYS A 3 2.56 9.87 -9.50
C LYS A 3 2.78 8.42 -9.07
N ILE A 4 1.99 7.96 -8.12
CA ILE A 4 2.00 6.59 -7.62
C ILE A 4 0.87 5.85 -8.32
N TYR A 5 1.20 4.77 -9.01
CA TYR A 5 0.21 3.95 -9.71
C TYR A 5 -0.10 2.72 -8.88
N ILE A 6 -1.37 2.51 -8.62
CA ILE A 6 -1.88 1.40 -7.81
C ILE A 6 -2.68 0.50 -8.72
N ASN A 7 -2.40 -0.80 -8.69
CA ASN A 7 -3.12 -1.81 -9.47
C ASN A 7 -4.48 -2.17 -8.82
N VAL A 8 -5.27 -1.14 -8.55
CA VAL A 8 -6.60 -1.24 -7.95
C VAL A 8 -7.49 -0.27 -8.73
N GLY A 9 -8.56 -0.79 -9.32
CA GLY A 9 -9.51 0.00 -10.11
C GLY A 9 -10.78 0.34 -9.34
N ALA A 10 -11.70 1.02 -10.01
CA ALA A 10 -13.00 1.43 -9.47
C ALA A 10 -13.81 0.28 -8.83
N GLY A 11 -13.62 -0.96 -9.28
CA GLY A 11 -14.32 -2.14 -8.75
C GLY A 11 -13.89 -2.58 -7.33
N SER A 12 -12.85 -1.98 -6.74
CA SER A 12 -12.34 -2.37 -5.43
C SER A 12 -12.82 -1.48 -4.27
N GLY A 13 -13.68 -0.48 -4.56
CA GLY A 13 -14.27 0.38 -3.52
C GLY A 13 -13.42 1.57 -3.07
N ILE A 14 -12.30 1.85 -3.75
CA ILE A 14 -11.52 3.08 -3.55
C ILE A 14 -12.04 4.23 -4.42
N ASN A 15 -12.02 5.45 -3.88
CA ASN A 15 -12.47 6.67 -4.53
C ASN A 15 -11.36 7.72 -4.55
N ALA A 16 -11.48 8.68 -5.46
CA ALA A 16 -10.63 9.86 -5.42
C ALA A 16 -10.86 10.63 -4.10
N GLY A 17 -9.78 10.96 -3.41
CA GLY A 17 -9.80 11.56 -2.08
C GLY A 17 -9.45 10.59 -0.94
N ASP A 18 -9.54 9.27 -1.16
CA ASP A 18 -9.20 8.28 -0.14
C ASP A 18 -7.72 8.34 0.24
N GLU A 19 -7.45 8.21 1.54
CA GLU A 19 -6.09 8.10 2.08
C GLU A 19 -5.76 6.63 2.36
N LEU A 20 -4.67 6.17 1.77
CA LEU A 20 -4.13 4.83 1.95
C LEU A 20 -2.81 4.92 2.71
N VAL A 21 -2.60 4.02 3.67
CA VAL A 21 -1.33 3.84 4.35
C VAL A 21 -0.49 2.84 3.58
N VAL A 22 0.76 3.23 3.31
CA VAL A 22 1.74 2.38 2.63
C VAL A 22 2.58 1.65 3.65
N TYR A 23 2.60 0.33 3.57
CA TYR A 23 3.40 -0.58 4.36
C TYR A 23 4.42 -1.29 3.47
N ARG A 24 5.64 -1.43 3.97
CA ARG A 24 6.66 -2.29 3.36
C ARG A 24 6.64 -3.63 4.07
N PRO A 25 6.35 -4.74 3.37
CA PRO A 25 6.53 -6.05 3.93
C PRO A 25 8.03 -6.27 4.17
N GLY A 26 8.36 -6.53 5.42
CA GLY A 26 9.66 -6.95 5.90
C GLY A 26 9.75 -8.47 5.92
N GLU A 27 10.54 -8.97 6.85
CA GLU A 27 10.77 -10.40 7.01
C GLU A 27 9.51 -11.10 7.51
N GLU A 28 9.23 -12.29 6.97
CA GLU A 28 8.15 -13.13 7.46
C GLU A 28 8.53 -13.65 8.84
N ILE A 29 7.68 -13.41 9.81
CA ILE A 29 7.85 -13.93 11.15
C ILE A 29 7.31 -15.36 11.14
N ILE A 30 8.23 -16.31 11.10
CA ILE A 30 7.91 -17.74 11.14
C ILE A 30 8.13 -18.24 12.56
N ASP A 31 7.11 -18.90 13.12
CA ASP A 31 7.24 -19.58 14.41
C ASP A 31 8.22 -20.76 14.27
N PRO A 32 9.30 -20.81 15.08
CA PRO A 32 10.35 -21.83 14.92
C PRO A 32 9.94 -23.23 15.39
N GLU A 33 8.90 -23.35 16.21
CA GLU A 33 8.41 -24.66 16.70
C GLU A 33 7.39 -25.29 15.74
N THR A 34 6.50 -24.48 15.16
CA THR A 34 5.37 -24.95 14.34
C THR A 34 5.57 -24.74 12.85
N GLY A 35 6.49 -23.87 12.44
CA GLY A 35 6.69 -23.48 11.04
C GLY A 35 5.55 -22.64 10.47
N LEU A 36 4.67 -22.11 11.34
CA LEU A 36 3.56 -21.26 10.93
C LEU A 36 4.06 -19.82 10.72
N SER A 37 3.71 -19.23 9.58
CA SER A 37 3.89 -17.80 9.35
C SER A 37 2.90 -17.02 10.23
N LEU A 38 3.42 -16.31 11.24
CA LEU A 38 2.64 -15.47 12.15
C LEU A 38 2.30 -14.09 11.54
N GLY A 39 2.77 -13.85 10.32
CA GLY A 39 2.66 -12.59 9.60
C GLY A 39 4.01 -12.14 9.09
N ALA A 40 4.08 -10.95 8.52
CA ALA A 40 5.34 -10.29 8.19
C ALA A 40 5.46 -9.00 9.00
N GLU A 41 6.68 -8.60 9.34
CA GLU A 41 6.89 -7.26 9.88
C GLU A 41 6.48 -6.23 8.84
N GLU A 42 5.57 -5.32 9.18
CA GLU A 42 5.10 -4.29 8.25
C GLU A 42 5.66 -2.93 8.70
N THR A 43 6.57 -2.37 7.91
CA THR A 43 7.08 -1.02 8.20
C THR A 43 6.18 0.02 7.54
N LYS A 44 5.55 0.89 8.32
CA LYS A 44 4.80 2.03 7.77
C LYS A 44 5.76 2.99 7.07
N ILE A 45 5.66 3.07 5.74
CA ILE A 45 6.49 3.95 4.91
C ILE A 45 5.88 5.35 4.84
N GLY A 46 4.56 5.43 4.74
CA GLY A 46 3.90 6.70 4.50
C GLY A 46 2.40 6.62 4.27
N ILE A 47 1.84 7.73 3.80
CA ILE A 47 0.43 7.89 3.45
C ILE A 47 0.38 8.47 2.04
N ILE A 48 -0.49 7.90 1.21
CA ILE A 48 -0.76 8.33 -0.15
C ILE A 48 -2.25 8.66 -0.27
N LYS A 49 -2.59 9.62 -1.12
CA LYS A 49 -3.97 10.01 -1.38
C LYS A 49 -4.31 9.69 -2.83
N ILE A 50 -5.43 9.03 -3.05
CA ILE A 50 -5.93 8.77 -4.39
C ILE A 50 -6.38 10.08 -5.02
N GLU A 51 -5.85 10.41 -6.19
CA GLU A 51 -6.21 11.60 -6.97
C GLU A 51 -7.20 11.23 -8.08
N GLU A 52 -6.99 10.09 -8.72
CA GLU A 52 -7.82 9.63 -9.83
C GLU A 52 -7.97 8.11 -9.78
N VAL A 53 -9.21 7.63 -9.88
CA VAL A 53 -9.50 6.20 -10.00
C VAL A 53 -9.90 5.92 -11.45
N ARG A 54 -9.24 4.96 -12.08
CA ARG A 54 -9.57 4.46 -13.41
C ARG A 54 -10.18 3.07 -13.31
N GLU A 55 -10.61 2.54 -14.44
CA GLU A 55 -11.26 1.24 -14.53
C GLU A 55 -10.37 0.09 -14.01
N LYS A 56 -9.06 0.12 -14.32
CA LYS A 56 -8.09 -0.95 -13.99
C LYS A 56 -6.99 -0.53 -13.02
N LEU A 57 -6.83 0.77 -12.76
CA LEU A 57 -5.75 1.30 -11.93
C LEU A 57 -6.18 2.60 -11.26
N SER A 58 -5.48 2.99 -10.22
CA SER A 58 -5.65 4.28 -9.56
C SER A 58 -4.34 5.05 -9.53
N ILE A 59 -4.44 6.37 -9.58
CA ILE A 59 -3.32 7.30 -9.48
C ILE A 59 -3.44 7.99 -8.13
N ALA A 60 -2.34 7.96 -7.39
CA ALA A 60 -2.21 8.58 -6.09
C ALA A 60 -1.00 9.50 -6.02
N THR A 61 -1.01 10.39 -5.04
CA THR A 61 0.12 11.25 -4.68
C THR A 61 0.54 10.98 -3.24
N ALA A 62 1.83 11.14 -2.97
CA ALA A 62 2.36 11.01 -1.61
C ALA A 62 1.92 12.19 -0.75
N VAL A 63 1.24 11.91 0.36
CA VAL A 63 0.89 12.91 1.38
C VAL A 63 1.97 12.97 2.46
N GLN A 64 2.47 11.82 2.89
CA GLN A 64 3.48 11.70 3.94
C GLN A 64 4.40 10.52 3.65
N GLY A 65 5.69 10.67 3.95
CA GLY A 65 6.69 9.64 3.67
C GLY A 65 7.31 9.77 2.28
N SER A 66 8.36 9.01 2.04
CA SER A 66 9.16 9.07 0.82
C SER A 66 9.88 7.74 0.59
N GLY A 67 10.37 7.51 -0.64
CA GLY A 67 11.04 6.25 -0.98
C GLY A 67 10.07 5.07 -1.10
N PHE A 68 8.87 5.33 -1.62
CA PHE A 68 7.92 4.30 -2.00
C PHE A 68 8.52 3.44 -3.12
N ASN A 69 8.39 2.13 -2.99
CA ASN A 69 8.89 1.15 -3.94
C ASN A 69 7.73 0.34 -4.54
N ALA A 70 7.94 -0.15 -5.75
CA ALA A 70 7.08 -1.19 -6.30
C ALA A 70 7.12 -2.41 -5.35
N ARG A 71 5.95 -3.04 -5.13
CA ARG A 71 5.67 -4.10 -4.12
C ARG A 71 5.37 -3.63 -2.70
N ASP A 72 5.41 -2.33 -2.41
CA ASP A 72 4.84 -1.85 -1.16
C ASP A 72 3.31 -2.13 -1.14
N ILE A 73 2.78 -2.43 0.04
CA ILE A 73 1.39 -2.79 0.27
C ILE A 73 0.62 -1.54 0.69
N VAL A 74 -0.57 -1.33 0.12
CA VAL A 74 -1.46 -0.23 0.50
C VAL A 74 -2.66 -0.77 1.26
N ARG A 75 -3.04 -0.11 2.36
CA ARG A 75 -4.26 -0.41 3.11
C ARG A 75 -5.04 0.87 3.40
N MET A 76 -6.37 0.78 3.45
CA MET A 76 -7.20 1.89 3.89
C MET A 76 -6.84 2.24 5.33
N LYS A 77 -6.76 3.54 5.61
CA LYS A 77 -6.55 4.07 6.96
C LYS A 77 -7.71 3.71 7.89
#